data_AF-D0SDI9-F1
#
_entry.id   AF-D0SDI9-F1
#
_cell.length_a   1.000
_cell.length_b   1.000
_cell.length_c   1.000
_cell.angle_alpha   90.00
_cell.angle_beta   90.00
_cell.angle_gamma   90.00
#
_symmetry.space_group_name_H-M   'P 1'
#
loop_
_entity.id
_entity.type
_entity.pdbx_description
1 polymer ?
#
loop_
_entity_poly.entity_id
_entity_poly.type
_entity_poly.pdbx_seq_one_letter_code
_entity_poly.pdbx_strand_id
1 'polypeptide(L)'
;MFYQYSQQQKEQQQLQRYETVLYEKTEQIYKQAQDWTTPIQVDVKDPRLTGDYQIMAEFVLSHMLQNAEARNQYLRDLKALNWDQFLNIDRLSKDKKNNYAETEQMLKDVHAVVESYAQQVEQRQKEAIAQAKDLAISARFRHQLTDSIRASEKSHEATRLFSLEQQNLAKADQIFLVLKNNQWEKKNNTFMFYEDAPLQQFNALYKEILTLNSQMQQVEKQTQKEVEQKL
;
A
#
# COMPACT_ATOMS: atom_id res chain seq x y z
N MET A 1 2.68 -32.50 -39.54
CA MET A 1 3.74 -31.73 -38.85
C MET A 1 3.64 -30.21 -39.06
N PHE A 2 3.28 -29.69 -40.24
CA PHE A 2 3.13 -28.23 -40.46
C PHE A 2 1.98 -27.55 -39.68
N TYR A 3 0.84 -28.24 -39.49
CA TYR A 3 -0.31 -27.69 -38.75
C TYR A 3 0.03 -27.44 -37.27
N GLN A 4 0.69 -28.39 -36.60
CA GLN A 4 1.16 -28.25 -35.22
C GLN A 4 2.19 -27.13 -35.06
N TYR A 5 3.11 -26.97 -36.02
CA TYR A 5 4.10 -25.89 -35.99
C TYR A 5 3.47 -24.49 -36.16
N SER A 6 2.48 -24.36 -37.06
CA SER A 6 1.76 -23.10 -37.26
C SER A 6 0.89 -22.69 -36.06
N GLN A 7 0.34 -23.68 -35.33
CA GLN A 7 -0.44 -23.41 -34.11
C GLN A 7 0.47 -23.01 -32.95
N GLN A 8 1.64 -23.66 -32.80
CA GLN A 8 2.64 -23.26 -31.81
C GLN A 8 3.15 -21.82 -32.03
N GLN A 9 3.40 -21.42 -33.29
CA GLN A 9 3.80 -20.04 -33.59
C GLN A 9 2.69 -19.03 -33.27
N LYS A 10 1.42 -19.36 -33.50
CA LYS A 10 0.28 -18.50 -33.15
C LYS A 10 0.11 -18.35 -31.64
N GLU A 11 0.20 -19.44 -30.88
CA GLU A 11 0.17 -19.40 -29.42
C GLU A 11 1.34 -18.58 -28.86
N GLN A 12 2.54 -18.74 -29.40
CA GLN A 12 3.71 -17.96 -28.99
C GLN A 12 3.54 -16.46 -29.28
N GLN A 13 2.98 -16.09 -30.44
CA GLN A 13 2.68 -14.69 -30.76
C GLN A 13 1.59 -14.11 -29.83
N GLN A 14 0.57 -14.90 -29.48
CA GLN A 14 -0.46 -14.45 -28.53
C GLN A 14 0.11 -14.27 -27.12
N LEU A 15 0.99 -15.17 -26.68
CA LEU A 15 1.69 -15.04 -25.41
C LEU A 15 2.55 -13.78 -25.37
N GLN A 16 3.33 -13.50 -26.41
CA GLN A 16 4.15 -12.27 -26.49
C GLN A 16 3.29 -11.00 -26.44
N ARG A 17 2.16 -10.98 -27.14
CA ARG A 17 1.21 -9.85 -27.08
C ARG A 17 0.63 -9.69 -25.68
N TYR A 18 0.25 -10.79 -25.04
CA TYR A 18 -0.23 -10.80 -23.66
C TYR A 18 0.79 -10.22 -22.69
N GLU A 19 2.05 -10.68 -22.77
CA GLU A 19 3.14 -10.18 -21.93
C GLU A 19 3.39 -8.69 -22.16
N THR A 20 3.41 -8.25 -23.42
CA THR A 20 3.61 -6.82 -23.77
C THR A 20 2.48 -5.94 -23.25
N VAL A 21 1.22 -6.37 -23.39
CA VAL A 21 0.06 -5.62 -22.88
C VAL A 21 0.10 -5.54 -21.36
N LEU A 22 0.34 -6.66 -20.67
CA LEU A 22 0.47 -6.67 -19.22
C LEU A 22 1.57 -5.72 -18.77
N TYR A 23 2.72 -5.76 -19.44
CA TYR A 23 3.84 -4.90 -19.16
C TYR A 23 3.49 -3.41 -19.27
N GLU A 24 3.01 -2.97 -20.44
CA GLU A 24 2.69 -1.56 -20.69
C GLU A 24 1.62 -1.02 -19.74
N LYS A 25 0.58 -1.81 -19.46
CA LYS A 25 -0.51 -1.41 -18.56
C LYS A 25 -0.07 -1.44 -17.10
N THR A 26 0.79 -2.37 -16.72
CA THR A 26 1.39 -2.42 -15.38
C THR A 26 2.22 -1.17 -15.12
N GLU A 27 3.04 -0.77 -16.10
CA GLU A 27 3.82 0.46 -16.02
C GLU A 27 2.93 1.70 -15.87
N GLN A 28 1.82 1.78 -16.61
CA GLN A 28 0.86 2.89 -16.48
C GLN A 28 0.25 2.97 -15.09
N ILE A 29 -0.21 1.83 -14.54
CA ILE A 29 -0.77 1.77 -13.18
C ILE A 29 0.29 2.19 -12.17
N TYR A 30 1.51 1.65 -12.27
CA TYR A 30 2.59 1.98 -11.35
C TYR A 30 2.97 3.47 -11.38
N LYS A 31 3.13 4.05 -12.58
CA LYS A 31 3.45 5.48 -12.73
C LYS A 31 2.38 6.37 -12.13
N GLN A 32 1.10 6.08 -12.38
CA GLN A 32 0.01 6.85 -11.79
C GLN A 32 -0.08 6.63 -10.28
N ALA A 33 0.18 5.42 -9.79
CA ALA A 33 0.14 5.12 -8.37
C ALA A 33 1.14 5.92 -7.53
N GLN A 34 2.25 6.40 -8.13
CA GLN A 34 3.23 7.26 -7.44
C GLN A 34 2.62 8.59 -6.96
N ASP A 35 1.66 9.14 -7.69
CA ASP A 35 0.86 10.27 -7.23
C ASP A 35 -0.43 9.76 -6.57
N TRP A 36 -0.34 9.48 -5.27
CA TRP A 36 -1.49 9.01 -4.49
C TRP A 36 -2.59 10.07 -4.31
N THR A 37 -2.34 11.33 -4.67
CA THR A 37 -3.33 12.40 -4.47
C THR A 37 -4.47 12.34 -5.48
N THR A 38 -4.29 11.64 -6.60
CA THR A 38 -5.29 11.48 -7.66
C THR A 38 -5.69 10.00 -7.83
N PRO A 39 -6.95 9.70 -8.20
CA PRO A 39 -7.36 8.34 -8.52
C PRO A 39 -6.67 7.81 -9.78
N ILE A 40 -6.26 6.55 -9.76
CA ILE A 40 -5.64 5.89 -10.91
C ILE A 40 -6.70 5.62 -11.99
N GLN A 41 -6.40 6.03 -13.23
CA GLN A 41 -7.23 5.83 -14.41
C GLN A 41 -6.44 5.12 -15.50
N VAL A 42 -6.60 3.80 -15.56
CA VAL A 42 -6.01 2.95 -16.61
C VAL A 42 -7.09 2.05 -17.19
N ASP A 43 -7.28 2.10 -18.51
CA ASP A 43 -8.12 1.13 -19.21
C ASP A 43 -7.42 -0.22 -19.24
N VAL A 44 -8.00 -1.21 -18.57
CA VAL A 44 -7.48 -2.58 -18.44
C VAL A 44 -7.75 -3.42 -19.69
N LYS A 45 -8.59 -2.95 -20.60
CA LYS A 45 -8.89 -3.62 -21.86
C LYS A 45 -7.84 -3.27 -22.92
N ASP A 46 -7.56 -4.23 -23.79
CA ASP A 46 -6.66 -4.02 -24.91
C ASP A 46 -7.09 -4.80 -26.16
N PRO A 47 -7.31 -4.12 -27.31
CA PRO A 47 -7.78 -4.77 -28.52
C PRO A 47 -6.76 -5.73 -29.16
N ARG A 48 -5.50 -5.73 -28.69
CA ARG A 48 -4.47 -6.68 -29.15
C ARG A 48 -4.68 -8.09 -28.61
N LEU A 49 -5.49 -8.25 -27.56
CA LEU A 49 -5.77 -9.52 -26.89
C LEU A 49 -7.16 -10.04 -27.24
N THR A 50 -7.27 -11.37 -27.31
CA THR A 50 -8.53 -12.08 -27.57
C THR A 50 -8.56 -13.40 -26.82
N GLY A 51 -9.76 -13.92 -26.51
CA GLY A 51 -9.92 -15.23 -25.87
C GLY A 51 -9.36 -15.25 -24.44
N ASP A 52 -8.77 -16.39 -24.04
CA ASP A 52 -8.27 -16.58 -22.67
C ASP A 52 -7.28 -15.49 -22.22
N TYR A 53 -6.37 -15.08 -23.09
CA TYR A 53 -5.38 -14.04 -22.78
C TYR A 53 -6.01 -12.68 -22.51
N GLN A 54 -7.12 -12.35 -23.17
CA GLN A 54 -7.86 -11.12 -22.90
C GLN A 54 -8.47 -11.16 -21.50
N ILE A 55 -9.18 -12.24 -21.18
CA ILE A 55 -9.85 -12.42 -19.88
C ILE A 55 -8.81 -12.42 -18.74
N MET A 56 -7.68 -13.11 -18.95
CA MET A 56 -6.57 -13.11 -18.00
C MET A 56 -5.98 -11.72 -17.78
N ALA A 57 -5.71 -10.97 -18.85
CA ALA A 57 -5.10 -9.66 -18.74
C ALA A 57 -6.04 -8.67 -18.06
N GLU A 58 -7.31 -8.64 -18.46
CA GLU A 58 -8.33 -7.80 -17.84
C GLU A 58 -8.46 -8.11 -16.34
N PHE A 59 -8.46 -9.39 -15.96
CA PHE A 59 -8.51 -9.81 -14.56
C PHE A 59 -7.26 -9.36 -13.76
N VAL A 60 -6.06 -9.68 -14.26
CA VAL A 60 -4.79 -9.34 -13.57
C VAL A 60 -4.62 -7.82 -13.43
N LEU A 61 -4.87 -7.07 -14.50
CA LEU A 61 -4.74 -5.62 -14.50
C LEU A 61 -5.80 -4.96 -13.63
N SER A 62 -7.04 -5.46 -13.63
CA SER A 62 -8.10 -4.96 -12.73
C SER A 62 -7.72 -5.16 -11.27
N HIS A 63 -7.24 -6.35 -10.92
CA HIS A 63 -6.80 -6.64 -9.55
C HIS A 63 -5.63 -5.74 -9.13
N MET A 64 -4.65 -5.53 -10.01
CA MET A 64 -3.52 -4.66 -9.73
C MET A 64 -3.94 -3.20 -9.56
N LEU A 65 -4.80 -2.69 -10.45
CA LEU A 65 -5.37 -1.35 -10.40
C LEU A 65 -6.14 -1.13 -9.09
N GLN A 66 -7.01 -2.07 -8.72
CA GLN A 66 -7.79 -1.99 -7.48
C GLN A 66 -6.91 -1.97 -6.22
N ASN A 67 -5.84 -2.78 -6.20
CA ASN A 67 -4.93 -2.82 -5.06
C ASN A 67 -4.11 -1.53 -4.94
N ALA A 68 -3.59 -1.01 -6.06
CA ALA A 68 -2.88 0.27 -6.09
C ALA A 68 -3.79 1.43 -5.68
N GLU A 69 -5.02 1.45 -6.20
CA GLU A 69 -5.99 2.50 -5.87
C GLU A 69 -6.45 2.42 -4.40
N ALA A 70 -6.66 1.23 -3.86
CA ALA A 70 -7.01 1.06 -2.45
C ALA A 70 -5.88 1.57 -1.53
N ARG A 71 -4.62 1.33 -1.91
CA ARG A 71 -3.47 1.88 -1.19
C ARG A 71 -3.45 3.41 -1.25
N ASN A 72 -3.69 3.99 -2.43
CA ASN A 72 -3.72 5.44 -2.58
C ASN A 72 -4.89 6.08 -1.83
N GLN A 73 -6.07 5.44 -1.83
CA GLN A 73 -7.21 5.88 -1.05
C GLN A 73 -6.90 5.89 0.45
N TYR A 74 -6.28 4.83 0.96
CA TYR A 74 -5.82 4.78 2.35
C TYR A 74 -4.90 5.96 2.71
N LEU A 75 -3.93 6.31 1.85
CA LEU A 75 -3.07 7.47 2.07
C LEU A 75 -3.83 8.80 2.06
N ARG A 76 -4.82 8.93 1.17
CA ARG A 76 -5.71 10.11 1.15
C ARG A 76 -6.59 10.20 2.39
N ASP A 77 -7.09 9.09 2.90
CA ASP A 77 -7.89 9.05 4.13
C ASP A 77 -7.04 9.49 5.33
N LEU A 78 -5.81 8.98 5.45
CA LEU A 78 -4.85 9.46 6.47
C LEU A 78 -4.56 10.96 6.33
N LYS A 79 -4.39 11.44 5.10
CA LYS A 79 -4.16 12.87 4.84
C LYS A 79 -5.35 13.73 5.24
N ALA A 80 -6.57 13.28 4.97
CA ALA A 80 -7.81 13.97 5.36
C ALA A 80 -7.95 14.08 6.89
N LEU A 81 -7.44 13.09 7.62
CA LEU A 81 -7.34 13.12 9.09
C LEU A 81 -6.18 13.98 9.61
N ASN A 82 -5.43 14.67 8.74
CA ASN A 82 -4.24 15.44 9.07
C ASN A 82 -3.19 14.61 9.82
N TRP A 83 -3.07 13.32 9.49
CA TRP A 83 -2.12 12.42 10.14
C TRP A 83 -0.67 12.91 10.04
N ASP A 84 -0.31 13.54 8.93
CA ASP A 84 1.01 14.15 8.72
C ASP A 84 1.31 15.30 9.71
N GLN A 85 0.28 15.85 10.36
CA GLN A 85 0.42 16.87 11.38
C GLN A 85 0.43 16.30 12.80
N PHE A 86 0.44 14.97 12.98
CA PHE A 86 0.36 14.30 14.29
C PHE A 86 1.32 14.88 15.35
N LEU A 87 2.59 15.11 15.00
CA LEU A 87 3.62 15.68 15.89
C LEU A 87 3.80 17.20 15.71
N ASN A 88 2.88 17.90 15.07
CA ASN A 88 2.95 19.34 14.94
C ASN A 88 2.82 20.01 16.32
N ILE A 89 3.91 20.63 16.78
CA ILE A 89 3.99 21.22 18.12
C ILE A 89 3.02 22.39 18.32
N ASP A 90 2.74 23.17 17.28
CA ASP A 90 1.78 24.27 17.35
C ASP A 90 0.36 23.78 17.53
N ARG A 91 -0.01 22.72 16.81
CA ARG A 91 -1.30 22.05 16.98
C ARG A 91 -1.40 21.43 18.38
N LEU A 92 -0.41 20.63 18.77
CA LEU A 92 -0.39 19.94 20.07
C LEU A 92 -0.39 20.90 21.24
N SER A 93 0.31 22.04 21.15
CA SER A 93 0.33 23.06 22.21
C SER A 93 -1.04 23.74 22.39
N LYS A 94 -1.81 23.92 21.29
CA LYS A 94 -3.18 24.41 21.34
C LYS A 94 -4.12 23.35 21.91
N ASP A 95 -4.05 22.13 21.37
CA ASP A 95 -4.92 21.01 21.75
C ASP A 95 -4.69 20.57 23.22
N LYS A 96 -3.45 20.69 23.73
CA LYS A 96 -3.13 20.52 25.16
C LYS A 96 -4.03 21.35 26.08
N LYS A 97 -4.40 22.58 25.69
CA LYS A 97 -5.30 23.45 26.48
C LYS A 97 -6.72 22.90 26.57
N ASN A 98 -7.10 22.04 25.61
CA ASN A 98 -8.37 21.34 25.53
C ASN A 98 -8.23 19.86 25.90
N ASN A 99 -7.24 19.51 26.72
CA ASN A 99 -6.97 18.14 27.18
C ASN A 99 -6.75 17.12 26.04
N TYR A 100 -6.22 17.57 24.90
CA TYR A 100 -5.90 16.75 23.73
C TYR A 100 -7.10 16.12 23.00
N ALA A 101 -8.30 16.71 23.11
CA ALA A 101 -9.51 16.17 22.48
C ALA A 101 -9.37 15.95 20.96
N GLU A 102 -8.68 16.85 20.24
CA GLU A 102 -8.49 16.71 18.79
C GLU A 102 -7.52 15.57 18.47
N THR A 103 -6.43 15.44 19.21
CA THR A 103 -5.43 14.39 18.99
C THR A 103 -5.98 13.01 19.34
N GLU A 104 -6.79 12.88 20.39
CA GLU A 104 -7.45 11.61 20.73
C GLU A 104 -8.44 11.17 19.64
N GLN A 105 -9.24 12.11 19.14
CA GLN A 105 -10.17 11.82 18.04
C GLN A 105 -9.42 11.44 16.76
N MET A 106 -8.35 12.17 16.41
CA MET A 106 -7.48 11.84 15.28
C MET A 106 -6.92 10.43 15.38
N LEU A 107 -6.35 10.04 16.54
CA LEU A 107 -5.79 8.71 16.72
C LEU A 107 -6.87 7.63 16.57
N LYS A 108 -8.05 7.83 17.18
CA LYS A 108 -9.18 6.90 17.03
C LYS A 108 -9.58 6.71 15.57
N ASP A 109 -9.69 7.79 14.81
CA ASP A 109 -10.09 7.73 13.41
C ASP A 109 -8.99 7.12 12.52
N VAL A 110 -7.72 7.43 12.80
CA VAL A 110 -6.57 6.81 12.11
C VAL A 110 -6.53 5.30 12.35
N HIS A 111 -6.74 4.85 13.60
CA HIS A 111 -6.84 3.42 13.91
C HIS A 111 -7.96 2.75 13.12
N ALA A 112 -9.14 3.38 13.04
CA ALA A 112 -10.26 2.84 12.28
C ALA A 112 -9.96 2.72 10.78
N VAL A 113 -9.30 3.72 10.18
CA VAL A 113 -8.87 3.70 8.77
C VAL A 113 -7.85 2.58 8.53
N VAL A 114 -6.85 2.46 9.42
CA VAL A 114 -5.80 1.42 9.32
C VAL A 114 -6.40 0.02 9.46
N GLU A 115 -7.30 -0.19 10.41
CA GLU A 115 -8.00 -1.46 10.58
C GLU A 115 -8.88 -1.81 9.38
N SER A 116 -9.66 -0.84 8.89
CA SER A 116 -10.50 -1.04 7.70
C SER A 116 -9.67 -1.43 6.47
N TYR A 117 -8.55 -0.74 6.23
CA TYR A 117 -7.66 -1.06 5.13
C TYR A 117 -7.07 -2.47 5.26
N ALA A 118 -6.66 -2.88 6.47
CA ALA A 118 -6.15 -4.24 6.73
C ALA A 118 -7.19 -5.31 6.34
N GLN A 119 -8.44 -5.14 6.80
CA GLN A 119 -9.54 -6.06 6.50
C GLN A 119 -9.86 -6.10 5.01
N GLN A 120 -9.86 -4.94 4.35
CA GLN A 120 -10.11 -4.86 2.91
C GLN A 120 -9.03 -5.58 2.08
N VAL A 121 -7.76 -5.48 2.47
CA VAL A 121 -6.66 -6.19 1.79
C VAL A 121 -6.87 -7.70 1.89
N GLU A 122 -7.18 -8.22 3.07
CA GLU A 122 -7.44 -9.66 3.26
C GLU A 122 -8.66 -10.13 2.46
N GLN A 123 -9.74 -9.33 2.46
CA GLN A 123 -10.97 -9.67 1.76
C GLN A 123 -10.78 -9.67 0.23
N ARG A 124 -10.15 -8.63 -0.34
CA ARG A 124 -9.85 -8.55 -1.77
C ARG A 124 -9.01 -9.73 -2.24
N GLN A 125 -8.05 -10.16 -1.43
CA GLN A 125 -7.23 -11.33 -1.75
C GLN A 125 -8.07 -12.61 -1.84
N LYS A 126 -8.96 -12.85 -0.87
CA LYS A 126 -9.88 -14.01 -0.90
C LYS A 126 -10.79 -13.96 -2.12
N GLU A 127 -11.32 -12.78 -2.43
CA GLU A 127 -12.18 -12.55 -3.59
C GLU A 127 -11.44 -12.77 -4.91
N ALA A 128 -10.21 -12.29 -5.04
CA ALA A 128 -9.38 -12.50 -6.24
C ALA A 128 -9.12 -13.99 -6.49
N ILE A 129 -8.80 -14.76 -5.44
CA ILE A 129 -8.62 -16.22 -5.53
C ILE A 129 -9.93 -16.91 -5.93
N ALA A 130 -11.07 -16.48 -5.40
CA ALA A 130 -12.38 -17.04 -5.75
C ALA A 130 -12.72 -16.75 -7.21
N GLN A 131 -12.61 -15.48 -7.64
CA GLN A 131 -12.88 -15.05 -9.00
C GLN A 131 -11.98 -15.76 -10.01
N ALA A 132 -10.67 -15.90 -9.73
CA ALA A 132 -9.72 -16.59 -10.59
C ALA A 132 -10.11 -18.05 -10.89
N LYS A 133 -10.77 -18.74 -9.94
CA LYS A 133 -11.26 -20.12 -10.10
C LYS A 133 -12.49 -20.23 -10.99
N ASP A 134 -13.25 -19.15 -11.15
CA ASP A 134 -14.51 -19.13 -11.89
C ASP A 134 -14.37 -18.41 -13.25
N LEU A 135 -13.18 -17.89 -13.59
CA LEU A 135 -12.92 -17.25 -14.87
C LEU A 135 -13.21 -18.19 -16.05
N ALA A 136 -13.85 -17.63 -17.08
CA ALA A 136 -14.19 -18.32 -18.33
C ALA A 136 -12.98 -18.51 -19.27
N ILE A 137 -11.91 -19.11 -18.74
CA ILE A 137 -10.66 -19.45 -19.44
C ILE A 137 -10.36 -20.95 -19.32
N SER A 138 -9.30 -21.45 -19.96
CA SER A 138 -8.91 -22.86 -19.78
C SER A 138 -8.58 -23.20 -18.32
N ALA A 139 -8.83 -24.45 -17.92
CA ALA A 139 -8.54 -24.92 -16.57
C ALA A 139 -7.06 -24.76 -16.18
N ARG A 140 -6.15 -24.94 -17.14
CA ARG A 140 -4.71 -24.71 -16.96
C ARG A 140 -4.44 -23.27 -16.51
N PHE A 141 -5.02 -22.30 -17.20
CA PHE A 141 -4.80 -20.89 -16.87
C PHE A 141 -5.42 -20.49 -15.53
N ARG A 142 -6.60 -21.03 -15.19
CA ARG A 142 -7.18 -20.83 -13.84
C ARG A 142 -6.25 -21.33 -12.74
N HIS A 143 -5.67 -22.52 -12.91
CA HIS A 143 -4.69 -23.06 -11.97
C HIS A 143 -3.46 -22.16 -11.84
N GLN A 144 -2.86 -21.77 -12.97
CA GLN A 144 -1.69 -20.88 -12.98
C GLN A 144 -1.98 -19.53 -12.31
N LEU A 145 -3.09 -18.87 -12.64
CA LEU A 145 -3.47 -17.60 -12.02
C LEU A 145 -3.67 -17.74 -10.51
N THR A 146 -4.41 -18.77 -10.08
CA THR A 146 -4.68 -18.97 -8.65
C THR A 146 -3.39 -19.22 -7.87
N ASP A 147 -2.45 -19.99 -8.43
CA ASP A 147 -1.16 -20.26 -7.80
C ASP A 147 -0.27 -19.02 -7.78
N SER A 148 -0.27 -18.21 -8.84
CA SER A 148 0.44 -16.92 -8.86
C SER A 148 -0.08 -15.93 -7.82
N ILE A 149 -1.40 -15.82 -7.64
CA ILE A 149 -2.03 -14.95 -6.63
C ILE A 149 -1.70 -15.43 -5.20
N ARG A 150 -1.65 -16.74 -4.97
CA ARG A 150 -1.21 -17.30 -3.67
C ARG A 150 0.29 -17.15 -3.44
N ALA A 151 1.09 -17.26 -4.50
CA ALA A 151 2.54 -17.10 -4.39
C ALA A 151 2.90 -15.64 -4.09
N SER A 152 2.16 -14.69 -4.67
CA SER A 152 2.34 -13.27 -4.39
C SER A 152 2.10 -12.99 -2.90
N GLU A 153 1.05 -13.54 -2.29
CA GLU A 153 0.75 -13.41 -0.85
C GLU A 153 1.98 -13.60 0.07
N LYS A 154 2.86 -14.56 -0.26
CA LYS A 154 4.04 -14.91 0.55
C LYS A 154 5.26 -14.03 0.31
N SER A 155 5.28 -13.24 -0.77
CA SER A 155 6.42 -12.41 -1.16
C SER A 155 6.30 -10.94 -0.76
N HIS A 156 5.25 -10.54 -0.04
CA HIS A 156 4.70 -9.19 -0.19
C HIS A 156 5.41 -8.08 0.58
N GLU A 157 6.18 -7.29 -0.17
CA GLU A 157 6.63 -5.94 0.17
C GLU A 157 5.48 -5.02 0.60
N ALA A 158 4.29 -5.14 0.00
CA ALA A 158 3.10 -4.38 0.41
C ALA A 158 2.64 -4.74 1.84
N THR A 159 2.66 -6.03 2.20
CA THR A 159 2.39 -6.50 3.58
C THR A 159 3.50 -6.03 4.52
N ARG A 160 4.75 -6.01 4.06
CA ARG A 160 5.89 -5.52 4.83
C ARG A 160 5.75 -4.02 5.11
N LEU A 161 5.48 -3.22 4.09
CA LEU A 161 5.28 -1.78 4.19
C LEU A 161 4.13 -1.48 5.15
N PHE A 162 2.99 -2.14 4.99
CA PHE A 162 1.85 -1.96 5.88
C PHE A 162 2.14 -2.38 7.33
N SER A 163 2.91 -3.46 7.53
CA SER A 163 3.32 -3.87 8.90
C SER A 163 4.24 -2.85 9.58
N LEU A 164 5.06 -2.13 8.80
CA LEU A 164 5.90 -1.04 9.31
C LEU A 164 5.06 0.19 9.67
N GLU A 165 4.02 0.49 8.90
CA GLU A 165 3.07 1.57 9.22
C GLU A 165 2.28 1.28 10.49
N GLN A 166 1.82 0.04 10.68
CA GLN A 166 1.15 -0.37 11.92
C GLN A 166 2.08 -0.21 13.14
N GLN A 167 3.36 -0.57 13.00
CA GLN A 167 4.36 -0.33 14.03
C GLN A 167 4.57 1.17 14.28
N ASN A 168 4.58 1.99 13.23
CA ASN A 168 4.71 3.43 13.34
C ASN A 168 3.52 4.05 14.09
N LEU A 169 2.29 3.62 13.78
CA LEU A 169 1.08 4.03 14.52
C LEU A 169 1.16 3.64 16.00
N ALA A 170 1.57 2.42 16.31
CA ALA A 170 1.75 1.98 17.70
C ALA A 170 2.82 2.81 18.45
N LYS A 171 3.86 3.28 17.75
CA LYS A 171 4.86 4.20 18.32
C LYS A 171 4.32 5.62 18.48
N ALA A 172 3.49 6.08 17.56
CA ALA A 172 2.79 7.35 17.67
C ALA A 172 1.86 7.36 18.90
N ASP A 173 1.11 6.29 19.17
CA ASP A 173 0.31 6.14 20.39
C ASP A 173 1.20 6.30 21.65
N GLN A 174 2.36 5.64 21.67
CA GLN A 174 3.31 5.74 22.79
C GLN A 174 3.85 7.16 22.97
N ILE A 175 4.19 7.84 21.87
CA ILE A 175 4.63 9.25 21.93
C ILE A 175 3.51 10.12 22.49
N PHE A 176 2.27 9.92 22.03
CA PHE A 176 1.13 10.67 22.53
C PHE A 176 0.93 10.47 24.04
N LEU A 177 1.05 9.24 24.54
CA LEU A 177 0.98 8.97 25.98
C LEU A 177 2.06 9.72 26.77
N VAL A 178 3.30 9.78 26.26
CA VAL A 178 4.37 10.57 26.89
C VAL A 178 4.01 12.05 26.92
N LEU A 179 3.53 12.60 25.80
CA LEU A 179 3.12 14.01 25.74
C LEU A 179 1.91 14.33 26.64
N LYS A 180 0.96 13.41 26.75
CA LYS A 180 -0.27 13.59 27.52
C LYS A 180 0.00 13.54 29.02
N ASN A 181 0.85 12.62 29.48
CA ASN A 181 1.03 12.32 30.90
C ASN A 181 2.15 13.12 31.57
N ASN A 182 2.89 13.95 30.82
CA ASN A 182 4.04 14.69 31.34
C ASN A 182 3.93 16.19 31.07
N GLN A 183 4.58 16.98 31.93
CA GLN A 183 4.67 18.42 31.71
C GLN A 183 5.71 18.74 30.63
N TRP A 184 5.29 19.57 29.68
CA TRP A 184 6.14 20.10 28.63
C TRP A 184 5.60 21.45 28.13
N GLU A 185 6.47 22.26 27.55
CA GLU A 185 6.12 23.51 26.89
C GLU A 185 6.76 23.60 25.50
N LYS A 186 6.16 24.42 24.62
CA LYS A 186 6.78 24.76 23.34
C LYS A 186 7.90 25.76 23.60
N LYS A 187 9.14 25.40 23.23
CA LYS A 187 10.28 26.31 23.24
C LYS A 187 11.15 26.07 22.02
N ASN A 188 11.51 27.12 21.29
CA ASN A 188 12.33 26.99 20.06
C ASN A 188 11.81 25.94 19.06
N ASN A 189 10.48 25.80 18.96
CA ASN A 189 9.81 24.80 18.13
C ASN A 189 10.07 23.33 18.52
N THR A 190 10.45 23.06 19.78
CA THR A 190 10.64 21.72 20.33
C THR A 190 9.83 21.51 21.60
N PHE A 191 9.61 20.24 21.95
CA PHE A 191 9.00 19.83 23.22
C PHE A 191 10.05 19.96 24.33
N MET A 192 9.94 21.01 25.15
CA MET A 192 10.75 21.15 26.36
C MET A 192 10.03 20.44 27.49
N PHE A 193 10.54 19.28 27.92
CA PHE A 193 10.07 18.58 29.11
C PHE A 193 10.74 19.15 30.37
N TYR A 194 10.04 19.11 31.50
CA TYR A 194 10.57 19.55 32.79
C TYR A 194 11.36 18.46 33.52
N GLU A 195 11.23 17.21 33.09
CA GLU A 195 11.89 16.04 33.67
C GLU A 195 12.68 15.29 32.59
N ASP A 196 13.82 14.71 33.00
CA ASP A 196 14.72 14.00 32.08
C ASP A 196 14.14 12.67 31.59
N ALA A 197 13.41 11.94 32.44
CA ALA A 197 12.84 10.64 32.11
C ALA A 197 11.87 10.70 30.90
N PRO A 198 10.84 11.57 30.87
CA PRO A 198 9.96 11.68 29.71
C PRO A 198 10.65 12.23 28.46
N LEU A 199 11.66 13.10 28.62
CA LEU A 199 12.49 13.56 27.49
C LEU A 199 13.24 12.39 26.83
N GLN A 200 13.87 11.53 27.63
CA GLN A 200 14.57 10.35 27.13
C GLN A 200 13.62 9.38 26.44
N GLN A 201 12.45 9.12 27.03
CA GLN A 201 11.43 8.25 26.46
C GLN A 201 10.91 8.79 25.12
N PHE A 202 10.58 10.09 25.06
CA PHE A 202 10.15 10.75 23.82
C PHE A 202 11.22 10.63 22.73
N ASN A 203 12.48 10.95 23.04
CA ASN A 203 13.57 10.90 22.08
C ASN A 203 13.86 9.48 21.57
N ALA A 204 13.74 8.46 22.43
CA ALA A 204 13.89 7.07 22.04
C ALA A 204 12.80 6.65 21.04
N LEU A 205 11.53 6.91 21.38
CA LEU A 205 10.40 6.61 20.50
C LEU A 205 10.48 7.36 19.16
N TYR A 206 10.87 8.63 19.19
CA TYR A 206 11.02 9.42 17.97
C TYR A 206 12.13 8.85 17.06
N LYS A 207 13.25 8.40 17.62
CA LYS A 207 14.31 7.71 16.86
C LYS A 207 13.80 6.42 16.21
N GLU A 208 12.99 5.65 16.93
CA GLU A 208 12.40 4.42 16.39
C GLU A 208 11.46 4.72 15.21
N ILE A 209 10.64 5.77 15.29
CA ILE A 209 9.83 6.23 14.14
C ILE A 209 10.71 6.59 12.94
N LEU A 210 11.82 7.32 13.16
CA LEU A 210 12.74 7.65 12.07
C LEU A 210 13.37 6.40 11.44
N THR A 211 13.70 5.38 12.25
CA THR A 211 14.17 4.09 11.75
C THR A 211 13.11 3.37 10.92
N LEU A 212 11.87 3.31 11.41
CA LEU A 212 10.74 2.72 10.68
C LEU A 212 10.51 3.44 9.34
N ASN A 213 10.52 4.78 9.33
CA ASN A 213 10.40 5.58 8.11
C ASN A 213 11.51 5.28 7.10
N SER A 214 12.75 5.14 7.56
CA SER A 214 13.88 4.75 6.71
C SER A 214 13.69 3.35 6.11
N GLN A 215 13.19 2.39 6.90
CA GLN A 215 12.87 1.05 6.41
C GLN A 215 11.76 1.07 5.37
N MET A 216 10.71 1.87 5.58
CA MET A 216 9.62 2.03 4.61
C MET A 216 10.15 2.56 3.26
N GLN A 217 10.98 3.61 3.30
CA GLN A 217 11.62 4.15 2.09
C GLN A 217 12.52 3.13 1.37
N GLN A 218 13.19 2.25 2.12
CA GLN A 218 14.00 1.18 1.52
C GLN A 218 13.12 0.15 0.81
N VAL A 219 12.01 -0.24 1.42
CA VAL A 219 11.02 -1.15 0.80
C VAL A 219 10.48 -0.53 -0.48
N GLU A 220 10.03 0.73 -0.45
CA GLU A 220 9.52 1.43 -1.64
C GLU A 220 10.55 1.50 -2.79
N LYS A 221 11.82 1.81 -2.47
CA LYS A 221 12.90 1.84 -3.46
C LYS A 221 13.24 0.45 -4.00
N GLN A 222 13.14 -0.59 -3.19
CA GLN A 222 13.35 -1.96 -3.65
C GLN A 222 12.23 -2.35 -4.61
N THR A 223 10.97 -2.12 -4.25
CA THR A 223 9.82 -2.36 -5.12
C THR A 223 9.96 -1.63 -6.45
N GLN A 224 10.38 -0.36 -6.42
CA GLN A 224 10.63 0.41 -7.63
C GLN A 224 11.68 -0.25 -8.53
N LYS A 225 12.81 -0.67 -7.96
CA LYS A 225 13.87 -1.36 -8.73
C LYS A 225 13.42 -2.71 -9.25
N GLU A 226 12.64 -3.47 -8.49
CA GLU A 226 12.12 -4.77 -8.93
C GLU A 226 11.12 -4.64 -10.08
N VAL A 227 10.30 -3.57 -10.06
CA VAL A 227 9.46 -3.21 -11.20
C VAL A 227 10.35 -2.83 -12.37
N GLU A 228 11.28 -1.88 -12.19
CA GLU A 228 12.22 -1.38 -13.22
C GLU A 228 13.12 -2.47 -13.83
N GLN A 229 13.52 -3.50 -13.08
CA GLN A 229 14.35 -4.61 -13.59
C GLN A 229 13.55 -5.71 -14.28
N LYS A 230 12.24 -5.75 -14.05
CA LYS A 230 11.30 -6.57 -14.81
C LYS A 230 10.75 -5.80 -16.03
N LEU A 231 11.11 -4.52 -16.18
CA LEU A 231 11.00 -3.73 -17.41
C LEU A 231 12.16 -4.03 -18.38
#